data_AF-A0A9E4G2K9-F1
#
_entry.id   AF-A0A9E4G2K9-F1
#
_cell.length_a   1.000
_cell.length_b   1.000
_cell.length_c   1.000
_cell.angle_alpha   90.00
_cell.angle_beta   90.00
_cell.angle_gamma   90.00
#
_symmetry.space_group_name_H-M   'P 1'
#
loop_
_entity.id
_entity.type
_entity.pdbx_description
1 polymer ?
#
loop_
_entity_poly.entity_id
_entity_poly.type
_entity_poly.pdbx_seq_one_letter_code
_entity_poly.pdbx_strand_id
1 'polypeptide(L)' 'MNIDDSATQGTRNQLGITAQAQYLLVDSAGQIVTRWFGVIDEAQIASEIEGLLQS' A
#
# COMPACT_ATOMS: atom_id res chain seq x y z
N MET A 1 1.77 7.97 20.14
CA MET A 1 0.43 7.38 19.88
C MET A 1 0.67 6.03 19.24
N ASN A 2 0.36 4.94 19.94
CA ASN A 2 0.65 3.58 19.48
C ASN A 2 -0.49 3.12 18.58
N ILE A 3 -0.18 2.73 17.34
CA ILE A 3 -1.15 2.59 16.25
C ILE A 3 -1.87 1.23 16.24
N ASP A 4 -1.45 0.32 17.13
CA ASP A 4 -1.93 -1.06 17.27
C ASP A 4 -2.84 -1.29 18.49
N ASP A 5 -3.27 -0.22 19.17
CA ASP A 5 -4.14 -0.33 20.34
C ASP A 5 -5.61 -0.54 19.92
N SER A 6 -6.18 -1.69 20.28
CA SER A 6 -7.55 -2.10 19.97
C SER A 6 -8.60 -1.13 20.53
N ALA A 7 -8.26 -0.36 21.57
CA ALA A 7 -9.12 0.68 22.15
C ALA A 7 -9.38 1.86 21.19
N THR A 8 -8.52 2.09 20.19
CA THR A 8 -8.63 3.22 19.26
C THR A 8 -9.37 2.90 17.97
N GLN A 9 -9.66 1.62 17.69
CA GLN A 9 -10.32 1.21 16.45
C GLN A 9 -11.78 1.70 16.35
N GLY A 10 -12.52 1.71 17.46
CA GLY A 10 -13.90 2.20 17.49
C GLY A 10 -14.02 3.67 17.10
N THR A 11 -13.11 4.51 17.61
CA THR A 11 -13.05 5.95 17.29
C THR A 11 -12.55 6.20 15.86
N ARG A 12 -11.63 5.37 15.33
CA ARG A 12 -11.16 5.46 13.93
C ARG A 12 -12.30 5.22 12.94
N ASN A 13 -13.13 4.21 13.19
CA ASN A 13 -14.29 3.89 12.34
C ASN A 13 -15.34 5.02 12.35
N GLN A 14 -15.61 5.61 13.53
CA GLN A 14 -16.56 6.72 13.65
C GLN A 14 -16.08 8.02 12.97
N LEU A 15 -14.76 8.21 12.84
CA LEU A 15 -14.14 9.38 12.20
C LEU A 15 -13.78 9.15 10.73
N GLY A 16 -14.15 8.01 10.13
CA GLY A 16 -13.84 7.69 8.72
C GLY A 16 -12.37 7.40 8.44
N ILE A 17 -11.57 7.12 9.47
CA ILE A 17 -10.16 6.76 9.34
C ILE A 17 -10.10 5.26 9.02
N THR A 18 -10.27 4.93 7.74
CA THR A 18 -10.19 3.55 7.26
C THR A 18 -8.72 3.13 7.13
N ALA A 19 -8.40 1.93 7.61
CA ALA A 19 -7.12 1.30 7.34
C ALA A 19 -6.98 1.12 5.82
N GLN A 20 -6.24 2.00 5.17
CA GLN A 20 -5.98 1.89 3.75
C GLN A 20 -5.05 0.70 3.50
N ALA A 21 -5.43 -0.14 2.55
CA ALA A 21 -4.58 -1.21 2.08
C ALA A 21 -3.25 -0.61 1.59
N GLN A 22 -2.15 -1.28 1.92
CA GLN A 22 -0.82 -0.86 1.48
C GLN A 22 -0.24 -1.96 0.60
N TYR A 23 0.19 -1.57 -0.59
CA TYR A 23 0.81 -2.47 -1.56
C TYR A 23 2.25 -2.03 -1.80
N LEU A 24 3.15 -3.01 -1.92
CA LEU A 24 4.58 -2.79 -2.16
C LEU A 24 4.97 -3.57 -3.41
N LEU A 25 5.65 -2.91 -4.36
CA LEU A 25 6.34 -3.59 -5.44
C LEU A 25 7.81 -3.77 -5.04
N VAL A 26 8.27 -5.01 -5.09
CA VAL A 26 9.63 -5.39 -4.71
C VAL A 26 10.31 -6.05 -5.90
N ASP A 27 11.54 -5.66 -6.18
CA ASP A 27 12.35 -6.26 -7.25
C ASP A 27 12.99 -7.60 -6.83
N SER A 28 13.73 -8.22 -7.75
CA SER A 28 14.43 -9.49 -7.52
C SER A 28 15.58 -9.39 -6.50
N ALA A 29 16.09 -8.18 -6.25
CA ALA A 29 17.12 -7.90 -5.24
C ALA A 29 16.51 -7.58 -3.86
N GLY A 30 15.18 -7.67 -3.71
CA GLY A 30 14.47 -7.36 -2.47
C GLY A 30 14.36 -5.85 -2.20
N GLN A 31 14.67 -5.00 -3.17
CA GLN A 31 14.51 -3.55 -3.04
C GLN A 31 13.08 -3.14 -3.36
N ILE A 32 12.57 -2.16 -2.61
CA ILE A 32 11.24 -1.61 -2.84
C ILE A 32 11.33 -0.63 -4.01
N VAL A 33 10.64 -0.95 -5.10
CA VAL A 33 10.55 -0.12 -6.30
C VAL A 33 9.51 0.97 -6.09
N THR A 34 8.32 0.62 -5.59
CA THR A 34 7.24 1.58 -5.34
C THR A 34 6.25 1.10 -4.27
N ARG A 35 5.39 2.02 -3.82
CA ARG A 35 4.38 1.80 -2.77
C ARG A 35 3.07 2.48 -3.14
N TRP A 36 1.95 1.79 -2.89
CA TRP A 36 0.62 2.35 -3.07
C TRP A 36 -0.20 2.26 -1.79
N PHE A 37 -1.06 3.27 -1.60
CA PHE A 37 -1.96 3.38 -0.46
C PHE A 37 -3.40 3.47 -0.96
N GLY A 38 -4.28 2.64 -0.42
CA GLY A 38 -5.68 2.60 -0.80
C GLY A 38 -5.90 1.79 -2.08
N VAL A 39 -6.77 2.27 -2.96
CA VAL A 39 -7.13 1.57 -4.20
C VAL A 39 -6.03 1.74 -5.23
N ILE A 40 -5.68 0.65 -5.91
CA ILE A 40 -4.69 0.63 -6.97
C ILE A 40 -5.37 0.28 -8.30
N ASP A 41 -4.97 0.98 -9.36
CA ASP A 41 -5.40 0.71 -10.73
C ASP A 41 -4.52 -0.37 -11.37
N GLU A 42 -5.14 -1.37 -11.98
CA GLU A 42 -4.44 -2.46 -12.67
C GLU A 42 -3.52 -1.93 -13.78
N ALA A 43 -3.93 -0.89 -14.51
CA ALA A 43 -3.10 -0.29 -15.55
C ALA A 43 -1.81 0.31 -14.97
N GLN A 44 -1.90 0.88 -13.76
CA GLN A 44 -0.75 1.44 -13.05
C GLN A 44 0.21 0.32 -12.59
N ILE A 45 -0.32 -0.81 -12.13
CA ILE A 45 0.51 -1.99 -11.78
C ILE A 45 1.23 -2.51 -13.03
N ALA A 46 0.50 -2.70 -14.14
CA ALA A 46 1.05 -3.24 -15.37
C ALA A 46 2.20 -2.38 -15.91
N SER A 47 2.02 -1.05 -15.94
CA SER A 47 3.06 -0.12 -16.38
C SER A 47 4.35 -0.21 -15.54
N GLU A 48 4.23 -0.34 -14.21
CA GLU A 48 5.39 -0.41 -13.32
C GLU A 48 6.12 -1.75 -13.48
N ILE A 49 5.38 -2.85 -13.65
CA ILE A 49 5.95 -4.17 -13.92
C ILE A 49 6.66 -4.21 -15.28
N GLU A 50 6.04 -3.66 -16.32
CA GLU A 50 6.64 -3.59 -17.66
C GLU A 50 7.95 -2.79 -17.64
N GLY A 51 8.01 -1.68 -16.91
CA GLY A 51 9.23 -0.90 -16.73
C GLY A 51 10.37 -1.73 -16.13
N LEU A 52 10.06 -2.56 -15.12
CA LEU A 52 11.06 -3.43 -14.48
C LEU A 52 11.53 -4.60 -15.34
N LEU A 53 10.70 -5.08 -16.27
CA LEU A 53 11.08 -6.19 -17.16
C LEU A 53 11.97 -5.72 -18.32
N GLN A 54 12.02 -4.42 -18.61
CA GLN A 54 12.81 -3.84 -19.68
C GLN A 54 14.18 -3.30 -19.23
N SER A 55 14.43 -3.23 -17.92
CA SER A 55 15.69 -2.79 -17.30
C SER A 55 16.62 -3.96 -16.99
#